data_AF-A0A968JP28-F1
#
_entry.id   AF-A0A968JP28-F1
#
_cell.length_a   1.000
_cell.length_b   1.000
_cell.length_c   1.000
_cell.angle_alpha   90.00
_cell.angle_beta   90.00
_cell.angle_gamma   90.00
#
_symmetry.space_group_name_H-M   'P 1'
#
loop_
_entity.id
_entity.type
_entity.pdbx_description
1 polymer ?
#
loop_
_entity_poly.entity_id
_entity_poly.type
_entity_poly.pdbx_seq_one_letter_code
_entity_poly.pdbx_strand_id
1 'polypeptide(L)'
;MKLESDTCIYPVNHENELDINDSENLILNIIEQEKGISLNKLNNLSGRKDITPIIKSLSEKGYIALEQEITEKYKPKLKSFVRINPVPKNEQAWHELFNLLEKWPKQLNMLMVYLEMSKTFKEVQILEVGKSELIQKSGSTIAVLNTLVSKGIFELYEKKQAKVKKLNHR
;
A
#
# COMPACT_ATOMS: atom_id res chain seq x y z
N MET A 1 4.73 -9.07 27.62
CA MET A 1 4.02 -8.82 26.34
C MET A 1 4.30 -7.40 25.86
N LYS A 2 4.73 -7.25 24.60
CA LYS A 2 5.03 -5.96 23.95
C LYS A 2 3.79 -5.55 23.14
N LEU A 3 3.17 -4.42 23.47
CA LEU A 3 2.04 -3.90 22.69
C LEU A 3 2.57 -3.10 21.52
N GLU A 4 2.04 -3.37 20.33
CA GLU A 4 2.40 -2.65 19.11
C GLU A 4 1.43 -1.50 18.88
N SER A 5 1.90 -0.45 18.21
CA SER A 5 1.16 0.80 17.97
C SER A 5 -0.19 0.62 17.25
N ASP A 6 -0.32 -0.51 16.56
CA ASP A 6 -1.46 -0.87 15.72
C ASP A 6 -2.42 -1.84 16.43
N THR A 7 -2.22 -2.10 17.72
CA THR A 7 -3.15 -2.92 18.51
C THR A 7 -4.50 -2.20 18.61
N CYS A 8 -5.57 -2.86 18.18
CA CYS A 8 -6.94 -2.40 18.35
C CYS A 8 -7.50 -2.89 19.69
N ILE A 9 -8.18 -1.99 20.38
CA ILE A 9 -8.71 -2.17 21.72
C ILE A 9 -10.23 -2.06 21.64
N TYR A 10 -10.92 -3.10 22.12
CA TYR A 10 -12.38 -3.16 22.12
C TYR A 10 -12.90 -3.28 23.55
N PRO A 11 -14.02 -2.59 23.89
CA PRO A 11 -14.68 -2.82 25.16
C PRO A 11 -15.30 -4.22 25.17
N VAL A 12 -15.21 -4.89 26.32
CA VAL A 12 -15.88 -6.16 26.58
C VAL A 12 -17.02 -5.89 27.55
N ASN A 13 -18.20 -6.43 27.24
CA ASN A 13 -19.32 -6.43 28.17
C ASN A 13 -18.91 -7.24 29.41
N HIS A 14 -18.69 -6.54 30.51
CA HIS A 14 -18.34 -7.12 31.79
C HIS A 14 -19.60 -7.13 32.67
N GLU A 15 -19.93 -8.28 33.24
CA GLU A 15 -21.07 -8.43 34.14
C GLU A 15 -20.70 -8.11 35.60
N ASN A 16 -19.40 -8.00 35.90
CA ASN A 16 -18.87 -7.76 37.24
C ASN A 16 -18.14 -6.42 37.30
N GLU A 17 -18.52 -5.57 38.26
CA GLU A 17 -17.75 -4.38 38.64
C GLU A 17 -16.50 -4.81 39.42
N LEU A 18 -15.40 -5.02 38.70
CA LEU A 18 -14.08 -5.19 39.31
C LEU A 18 -13.50 -3.82 39.68
N ASP A 19 -12.74 -3.77 40.77
CA ASP A 19 -12.12 -2.55 41.29
C ASP A 19 -11.14 -1.95 40.26
N ILE A 20 -11.55 -0.86 39.62
CA ILE A 20 -10.75 -0.08 38.66
C ILE A 20 -10.51 1.33 39.19
N ASN A 21 -9.29 1.82 39.04
CA ASN A 21 -8.93 3.15 39.53
C ASN A 21 -9.43 4.27 38.59
N ASP A 22 -9.41 5.52 39.05
CA ASP A 22 -9.89 6.68 38.27
C ASP A 22 -9.21 6.81 36.89
N SER A 23 -7.94 6.39 36.77
CA SER A 23 -7.23 6.43 35.50
C SER A 23 -7.71 5.34 34.54
N GLU A 24 -8.00 4.15 35.06
CA GLU A 24 -8.58 3.04 34.31
C GLU A 24 -10.00 3.37 33.85
N ASN A 25 -10.82 3.93 34.74
CA ASN A 25 -12.18 4.41 34.43
C ASN A 25 -12.19 5.43 33.29
N LEU A 26 -11.30 6.42 33.33
CA LEU A 26 -11.22 7.44 32.28
C LEU A 26 -10.87 6.84 30.92
N ILE A 27 -9.92 5.89 30.88
CA ILE A 27 -9.53 5.22 29.64
C ILE A 27 -10.65 4.30 29.14
N LEU A 28 -11.30 3.55 30.03
CA LEU A 28 -12.42 2.68 29.69
C LEU A 28 -13.58 3.47 29.08
N ASN A 29 -13.96 4.61 29.67
CA ASN A 29 -15.00 5.49 29.13
C ASN A 29 -14.69 5.96 27.70
N ILE A 30 -13.42 6.27 27.39
CA ILE A 30 -13.01 6.65 26.03
C ILE A 30 -13.13 5.46 25.07
N ILE A 31 -12.77 4.25 25.53
CA ILE A 31 -12.87 3.02 24.74
C ILE A 31 -14.33 2.64 24.48
N GLU A 32 -15.22 2.77 25.47
CA GLU A 32 -16.65 2.44 25.34
C GLU A 32 -17.41 3.36 24.37
N GLN A 33 -16.96 4.61 24.23
CA GLN A 33 -17.53 5.55 23.25
C GLN A 33 -17.13 5.23 21.80
N GLU A 34 -16.14 4.37 21.59
CA GLU A 34 -15.56 4.05 20.28
C GLU A 34 -15.77 2.56 19.95
N LYS A 35 -16.20 2.22 18.73
CA LYS A 35 -16.37 0.82 18.28
C LYS A 35 -15.03 0.16 17.90
N GLY A 36 -14.05 0.23 18.78
CA GLY A 36 -12.67 -0.16 18.54
C GLY A 36 -11.75 1.05 18.36
N ILE A 37 -10.69 1.14 19.18
CA ILE A 37 -9.72 2.23 19.14
C ILE A 37 -8.29 1.70 19.10
N SER A 38 -7.44 2.29 18.25
CA SER A 38 -6.02 1.92 18.21
C SER A 38 -5.25 2.53 19.38
N LEU A 39 -4.22 1.82 19.84
CA LEU A 39 -3.34 2.28 20.93
C LEU A 39 -2.77 3.69 20.69
N ASN A 40 -2.38 4.00 19.44
CA ASN A 40 -1.92 5.34 19.06
C ASN A 40 -3.00 6.42 19.20
N LYS A 41 -4.23 6.16 18.74
CA LYS A 41 -5.34 7.11 18.85
C LYS A 41 -5.68 7.34 20.32
N LEU A 42 -5.68 6.28 21.12
CA LEU A 42 -5.98 6.36 22.55
C LEU A 42 -4.88 7.11 23.35
N ASN A 43 -3.60 6.96 22.99
CA ASN A 43 -2.51 7.77 23.55
C ASN A 43 -2.74 9.26 23.28
N ASN A 44 -3.15 9.62 22.07
CA ASN A 44 -3.41 11.01 21.70
C ASN A 44 -4.65 11.58 22.42
N LEU A 45 -5.73 10.81 22.55
CA LEU A 45 -6.97 11.26 23.20
C LEU A 45 -6.84 11.38 24.73
N SER A 46 -6.09 10.46 25.34
CA SER A 46 -5.90 10.47 26.80
C SER A 46 -4.92 11.53 27.29
N GLY A 47 -4.13 12.14 26.40
CA GLY A 47 -3.10 13.12 26.75
C GLY A 47 -1.94 12.56 27.57
N ARG A 48 -1.80 11.22 27.67
CA ARG A 48 -0.76 10.55 28.44
C ARG A 48 0.39 10.09 27.54
N LYS A 49 1.62 10.15 28.07
CA LYS A 49 2.82 9.72 27.35
C LYS A 49 2.91 8.20 27.15
N ASP A 50 2.32 7.42 28.06
CA ASP A 50 2.25 5.95 27.96
C ASP A 50 1.02 5.40 28.69
N ILE A 51 0.05 4.89 27.94
CA ILE A 51 -1.14 4.19 28.47
C ILE A 51 -0.97 2.68 28.55
N THR A 52 0.16 2.13 28.07
CA THR A 52 0.40 0.68 27.99
C THR A 52 0.15 -0.07 29.31
N PRO A 53 0.54 0.44 30.49
CA PRO A 53 0.27 -0.22 31.77
C PRO A 53 -1.24 -0.33 32.07
N ILE A 54 -2.00 0.71 31.73
CA ILE A 54 -3.46 0.79 31.97
C ILE A 54 -4.18 -0.21 31.05
N ILE A 55 -3.78 -0.27 29.79
CA ILE A 55 -4.34 -1.22 28.82
C ILE A 55 -4.06 -2.67 29.22
N LYS A 56 -2.86 -2.96 29.75
CA LYS A 56 -2.58 -4.31 30.28
C LYS A 56 -3.47 -4.65 31.46
N SER A 57 -3.61 -3.72 32.42
CA SER A 57 -4.45 -3.97 33.60
C SER A 57 -5.92 -4.16 33.25
N LEU A 58 -6.48 -3.31 32.38
CA LEU A 58 -7.87 -3.47 31.90
C LEU A 58 -8.08 -4.77 31.13
N SER A 59 -7.10 -5.22 30.35
CA SER A 59 -7.17 -6.50 29.64
C SER A 59 -7.09 -7.69 30.58
N GLU A 60 -6.20 -7.66 31.58
CA GLU A 60 -6.09 -8.69 32.63
C GLU A 60 -7.35 -8.78 33.48
N LYS A 61 -8.01 -7.63 33.73
CA LYS A 61 -9.31 -7.54 34.41
C LYS A 61 -10.50 -7.90 33.51
N GLY A 62 -10.29 -8.15 32.21
CA GLY A 62 -11.35 -8.56 31.29
C GLY A 62 -12.30 -7.45 30.83
N TYR A 63 -11.97 -6.18 31.07
CA TYR A 63 -12.76 -5.03 30.60
C TYR A 63 -12.57 -4.74 29.11
N ILE A 64 -11.43 -5.15 28.55
CA ILE A 64 -11.09 -4.89 27.16
C ILE A 64 -10.47 -6.12 26.50
N ALA A 65 -10.74 -6.26 25.21
CA ALA A 65 -10.10 -7.23 24.35
C ALA A 65 -9.06 -6.51 23.48
N LEU A 66 -7.88 -7.11 23.40
CA LEU A 66 -6.80 -6.65 22.53
C LEU A 66 -6.78 -7.52 21.29
N GLU A 67 -7.11 -6.93 20.15
CA GLU A 67 -6.93 -7.58 18.86
C GLU A 67 -5.72 -6.93 18.19
N GLN A 68 -4.70 -7.75 17.93
CA GLN A 68 -3.65 -7.34 17.02
C GLN A 68 -4.27 -7.35 15.62
N GLU A 69 -4.74 -6.19 15.17
CA GLU A 69 -5.02 -6.05 13.75
C GLU A 69 -3.73 -6.38 13.01
N ILE A 70 -3.77 -7.41 12.17
CA ILE A 70 -2.85 -7.48 11.05
C ILE A 70 -3.28 -6.32 10.15
N THR A 71 -2.75 -5.12 10.40
CA THR A 71 -3.00 -3.90 9.64
C THR A 71 -2.35 -4.00 8.26
N GLU A 72 -2.74 -4.99 7.45
CA GLU A 72 -2.84 -4.72 6.03
C GLU A 72 -4.04 -3.78 5.86
N LYS A 73 -3.81 -2.47 6.05
CA LYS A 73 -4.72 -1.42 5.60
C LYS A 73 -5.09 -1.74 4.14
N TYR A 74 -6.21 -2.43 3.91
CA TYR A 74 -6.77 -2.60 2.58
C TYR A 74 -7.45 -1.28 2.22
N LYS A 75 -6.64 -0.25 1.98
CA LYS A 75 -6.98 0.70 0.93
C LYS A 75 -7.01 -0.14 -0.35
N PRO A 76 -8.08 -0.15 -1.15
CA PRO A 76 -8.01 -0.76 -2.47
C PRO A 76 -6.79 -0.15 -3.16
N LYS A 77 -5.73 -0.94 -3.34
CA LYS A 77 -4.47 -0.48 -3.91
C LYS A 77 -4.79 -0.14 -5.36
N LEU A 78 -5.07 1.14 -5.64
CA LEU A 78 -4.95 1.68 -6.98
C LEU A 78 -3.50 1.43 -7.36
N LYS A 79 -3.30 0.46 -8.25
CA LYS A 79 -1.96 0.18 -8.75
C LYS A 79 -1.76 1.10 -9.94
N SER A 80 -0.70 1.90 -9.89
CA SER A 80 -0.31 2.71 -11.04
C SER A 80 0.32 1.79 -12.08
N PHE A 81 -0.14 1.92 -13.31
CA PHE A 81 0.36 1.23 -14.48
C PHE A 81 1.00 2.24 -15.44
N VAL A 82 1.83 1.71 -16.32
CA VAL A 82 2.51 2.44 -17.38
C VAL A 82 2.01 1.87 -18.70
N ARG A 83 1.67 2.75 -19.64
CA ARG A 83 1.43 2.37 -21.03
C ARG A 83 2.22 3.26 -21.97
N ILE A 84 2.59 2.74 -23.13
CA ILE A 84 3.07 3.56 -24.24
C ILE A 84 1.88 4.26 -24.89
N ASN A 85 1.98 5.57 -25.08
CA ASN A 85 0.93 6.36 -25.72
C ASN A 85 1.53 7.63 -26.35
N PRO A 86 1.41 7.84 -27.67
CA PRO A 86 0.76 6.96 -28.65
C PRO A 86 1.58 5.69 -28.91
N VAL A 87 0.89 4.59 -29.24
CA VAL A 87 1.55 3.38 -29.75
C VAL A 87 2.06 3.68 -31.17
N PRO A 88 3.36 3.50 -31.45
CA PRO A 88 3.90 3.65 -32.80
C PRO A 88 3.19 2.73 -33.79
N LYS A 89 2.78 3.30 -34.93
CA LYS A 89 1.88 2.63 -35.89
C LYS A 89 2.58 1.65 -36.82
N ASN A 90 3.89 1.76 -37.00
CA ASN A 90 4.69 0.97 -37.92
C ASN A 90 6.15 0.88 -37.45
N GLU A 91 6.93 0.05 -38.14
CA GLU A 91 8.35 -0.19 -37.83
C GLU A 91 9.20 1.08 -37.91
N GLN A 92 8.91 1.97 -38.86
CA GLN A 92 9.62 3.24 -39.02
C GLN A 92 9.47 4.15 -37.78
N ALA A 93 8.24 4.28 -37.27
CA ALA A 93 7.96 5.05 -36.07
C ALA A 93 8.62 4.44 -34.81
N TRP A 94 8.76 3.10 -34.76
CA TRP A 94 9.54 2.44 -33.73
C TRP A 94 11.02 2.76 -33.84
N HIS A 95 11.60 2.67 -35.03
CA HIS A 95 13.00 3.03 -35.28
C HIS A 95 13.29 4.48 -34.86
N GLU A 96 12.41 5.42 -35.21
CA GLU A 96 12.56 6.82 -34.81
C GLU A 96 12.54 7.01 -33.29
N LEU A 97 11.63 6.31 -32.59
CA LEU A 97 11.59 6.33 -31.12
C LEU A 97 12.87 5.73 -30.50
N PHE A 98 13.38 4.63 -31.04
CA PHE A 98 14.62 4.02 -30.58
C PHE A 98 15.82 4.96 -30.78
N ASN A 99 15.95 5.54 -31.97
CA ASN A 99 17.02 6.50 -32.30
C ASN A 99 16.96 7.75 -31.41
N LEU A 100 15.75 8.24 -31.09
CA LEU A 100 15.57 9.36 -30.18
C LEU A 100 16.12 9.06 -28.77
N LEU A 101 15.97 7.81 -28.31
CA LEU A 101 16.38 7.38 -26.97
C LEU A 101 17.80 6.81 -26.90
N GLU A 102 18.45 6.55 -28.04
CA GLU A 102 19.80 5.96 -28.12
C GLU A 102 20.84 6.74 -27.30
N LYS A 103 20.74 8.08 -27.31
CA LYS A 103 21.61 8.99 -26.54
C LYS A 103 21.35 8.96 -25.02
N TRP A 104 20.30 8.28 -24.58
CA TRP A 104 19.82 8.26 -23.19
C TRP A 104 19.70 6.81 -22.68
N PRO A 105 20.82 6.12 -22.37
CA PRO A 105 20.83 4.66 -22.13
C PRO A 105 19.84 4.16 -21.07
N LYS A 106 19.62 4.93 -19.99
CA LYS A 106 18.64 4.58 -18.95
C LYS A 106 17.18 4.66 -19.44
N GLN A 107 16.88 5.65 -20.29
CA GLN A 107 15.54 5.81 -20.88
C GLN A 107 15.29 4.71 -21.92
N LEU A 108 16.27 4.45 -22.78
CA LEU A 108 16.23 3.36 -23.76
C LEU A 108 16.03 2.00 -23.07
N ASN A 109 16.81 1.72 -22.02
CA ASN A 109 16.67 0.46 -21.27
C ASN A 109 15.28 0.32 -20.64
N MET A 110 14.72 1.39 -20.05
CA MET A 110 13.36 1.34 -19.51
C MET A 110 12.31 1.06 -20.59
N LEU A 111 12.47 1.65 -21.80
CA LEU A 111 11.60 1.33 -22.93
C LEU A 111 11.72 -0.15 -23.33
N MET A 112 12.93 -0.68 -23.47
CA MET A 112 13.16 -2.09 -23.84
C MET A 112 12.51 -3.05 -22.85
N VAL A 113 12.72 -2.83 -21.54
CA VAL A 113 12.10 -3.64 -20.49
C VAL A 113 10.58 -3.53 -20.51
N TYR A 114 10.04 -2.33 -20.74
CA TYR A 114 8.60 -2.16 -20.91
C TYR A 114 8.06 -2.99 -22.09
N LEU A 115 8.72 -2.97 -23.25
CA LEU A 115 8.27 -3.70 -24.44
C LEU A 115 8.32 -5.23 -24.23
N GLU A 116 9.30 -5.72 -23.49
CA GLU A 116 9.39 -7.13 -23.10
C GLU A 116 8.26 -7.55 -22.14
N MET A 117 8.00 -6.73 -21.12
CA MET A 117 6.96 -6.98 -20.12
C MET A 117 5.56 -6.92 -20.71
N SER A 118 5.33 -5.93 -21.57
CA SER A 118 4.05 -5.69 -22.24
C SER A 118 3.80 -6.62 -23.43
N LYS A 119 4.80 -7.43 -23.83
CA LYS A 119 4.72 -8.33 -24.98
C LYS A 119 4.33 -7.62 -26.28
N THR A 120 4.70 -6.35 -26.41
CA THR A 120 4.26 -5.46 -27.50
C THR A 120 4.46 -6.06 -28.90
N PHE A 121 5.53 -6.83 -29.12
CA PHE A 121 5.83 -7.46 -30.42
C PHE A 121 5.50 -8.96 -30.50
N LYS A 122 4.99 -9.56 -29.42
CA LYS A 122 4.76 -11.02 -29.32
C LYS A 122 3.28 -11.39 -29.22
N GLU A 123 2.44 -10.49 -28.71
CA GLU A 123 1.02 -10.74 -28.52
C GLU A 123 0.16 -9.76 -29.31
N VAL A 124 -1.08 -10.17 -29.60
CA VAL A 124 -2.09 -9.34 -30.30
C VAL A 124 -2.51 -8.15 -29.43
N GLN A 125 -2.34 -8.24 -28.11
CA GLN A 125 -2.67 -7.17 -27.16
C GLN A 125 -1.45 -6.82 -26.30
N ILE A 126 -1.25 -5.52 -26.09
CA ILE A 126 -0.22 -5.01 -25.19
C ILE A 126 -0.65 -5.28 -23.74
N LEU A 127 0.12 -6.11 -23.04
CA LEU A 127 -0.13 -6.43 -21.64
C LEU A 127 0.15 -5.22 -20.74
N GLU A 128 -0.60 -5.13 -19.64
CA GLU A 128 -0.45 -4.06 -18.68
C GLU A 128 0.87 -4.19 -17.91
N VAL A 129 1.58 -3.06 -17.75
CA VAL A 129 2.85 -3.02 -17.03
C VAL A 129 2.71 -2.19 -15.77
N GLY A 130 2.96 -2.80 -14.61
CA GLY A 130 2.91 -2.08 -13.33
C GLY A 130 4.09 -1.13 -13.17
N LYS A 131 3.84 0.11 -12.69
CA LYS A 131 4.86 1.15 -12.49
C LYS A 131 6.05 0.68 -11.65
N SER A 132 5.78 0.12 -10.46
CA SER A 132 6.84 -0.32 -9.56
C SER A 132 7.65 -1.49 -10.12
N GLU A 133 6.99 -2.40 -10.83
CA GLU A 133 7.65 -3.56 -11.45
C GLU A 133 8.56 -3.12 -12.60
N LEU A 134 8.12 -2.17 -13.43
CA LEU A 134 8.93 -1.60 -14.51
C LEU A 134 10.19 -0.92 -13.95
N ILE A 135 10.05 -0.08 -12.92
CA ILE A 135 11.18 0.61 -12.29
C ILE A 135 12.18 -0.41 -11.74
N GLN A 136 11.69 -1.45 -11.05
CA GLN A 136 12.52 -2.50 -10.46
C GLN A 136 13.24 -3.32 -11.54
N LYS A 137 12.53 -3.83 -12.55
CA LYS A 137 13.11 -4.68 -13.61
C LYS A 137 14.06 -3.93 -14.53
N SER A 138 13.78 -2.65 -14.80
CA SER A 138 14.67 -1.80 -15.59
C SER A 138 15.89 -1.28 -14.83
N GLY A 139 16.02 -1.59 -13.53
CA GLY A 139 17.10 -1.07 -12.67
C GLY A 139 17.19 0.46 -12.67
N SER A 140 16.07 1.14 -12.96
CA SER A 140 16.01 2.58 -13.20
C SER A 140 15.31 3.29 -12.06
N THR A 141 15.26 4.62 -12.11
CA THR A 141 14.61 5.44 -11.08
C THR A 141 13.28 5.99 -11.57
N ILE A 142 12.45 6.42 -10.62
CA ILE A 142 11.19 7.10 -10.94
C ILE A 142 11.40 8.41 -11.74
N ALA A 143 12.55 9.06 -11.58
CA ALA A 143 12.89 10.26 -12.35
C ALA A 143 13.06 9.95 -13.85
N VAL A 144 13.65 8.80 -14.19
CA VAL A 144 13.78 8.34 -15.58
C VAL A 144 12.40 8.09 -16.18
N LEU A 145 11.50 7.42 -15.44
CA LEU A 145 10.12 7.20 -15.87
C LEU A 145 9.38 8.52 -16.09
N ASN A 146 9.45 9.45 -15.14
CA ASN A 146 8.78 10.75 -15.26
C ASN A 146 9.31 11.57 -16.44
N THR A 147 10.59 11.40 -16.80
CA THR A 147 11.17 12.04 -18.01
C THR A 147 10.53 11.48 -19.27
N LEU A 148 10.36 10.17 -19.38
CA LEU A 148 9.67 9.52 -20.52
C LEU A 148 8.19 9.89 -20.59
N VAL A 149 7.54 10.09 -19.44
CA VAL A 149 6.16 10.61 -19.36
C VAL A 149 6.09 12.06 -19.85
N SER A 150 7.02 12.90 -19.41
CA SER A 150 7.07 14.32 -19.83
C SER A 150 7.37 14.47 -21.32
N LYS A 151 8.09 13.52 -21.92
CA LYS A 151 8.33 13.41 -23.36
C LYS A 151 7.14 12.87 -24.16
N GLY A 152 6.05 12.48 -23.49
CA GLY A 152 4.88 11.90 -24.14
C GLY A 152 5.13 10.51 -24.75
N ILE A 153 6.14 9.78 -24.25
CA ILE A 153 6.42 8.39 -24.68
C ILE A 153 5.58 7.44 -23.83
N PHE A 154 5.52 7.71 -22.52
CA PHE A 154 4.71 6.94 -21.58
C PHE A 154 3.58 7.76 -20.99
N GLU A 155 2.55 7.06 -20.55
CA GLU A 155 1.45 7.59 -19.76
C GLU A 155 1.26 6.74 -18.52
N LEU A 156 1.00 7.42 -17.39
CA LEU A 156 0.62 6.78 -16.14
C LEU A 156 -0.89 6.76 -16.01
N TYR A 157 -1.44 5.61 -15.63
CA TYR A 157 -2.86 5.48 -15.32
C TYR A 157 -3.05 4.60 -14.09
N GLU A 158 -4.17 4.77 -13.41
CA GLU A 158 -4.52 3.98 -12.23
C GLU A 158 -5.65 3.01 -12.55
N LYS A 159 -5.54 1.78 -12.08
CA LYS A 159 -6.62 0.80 -12.12
C LYS A 159 -6.90 0.24 -10.74
N LYS A 160 -8.19 0.06 -10.45
CA LYS A 160 -8.64 -0.74 -9.31
C LYS A 160 -8.25 -2.19 -9.55
N GLN A 161 -7.47 -2.76 -8.65
CA GLN A 161 -7.06 -4.15 -8.77
C GLN A 161 -8.27 -5.07 -8.51
N ALA A 162 -8.81 -5.72 -9.53
CA ALA A 162 -9.68 -6.87 -9.33
C ALA A 162 -8.84 -8.01 -8.75
N LYS A 163 -9.37 -8.73 -7.75
CA LYS A 163 -8.69 -9.89 -7.13
C LYS A 163 -8.40 -10.94 -8.21
N VAL A 164 -7.18 -10.97 -8.73
CA VAL A 164 -6.69 -12.13 -9.48
C VAL A 164 -6.42 -13.21 -8.45
N LYS A 165 -7.29 -14.23 -8.39
CA LYS A 165 -6.98 -15.49 -7.70
C LYS A 165 -5.65 -15.98 -8.27
N LYS A 166 -4.59 -15.97 -7.46
CA LYS A 166 -3.37 -16.71 -7.79
C LYS A 166 -3.77 -18.18 -7.91
N LEU A 167 -3.86 -18.68 -9.14
CA LEU A 167 -3.84 -20.12 -9.41
C LEU A 167 -2.41 -20.56 -9.10
N ASN A 168 -2.20 -21.04 -7.88
CA ASN A 168 -1.02 -21.83 -7.53
C ASN A 168 -1.04 -23.05 -8.45
N HIS A 169 -0.14 -23.09 -9.43
CA HIS A 169 0.18 -24.35 -10.10
C HIS A 169 0.94 -25.23 -9.10
N ARG A 170 0.45 -26.46 -8.98
CA ARG A 170 0.98 -27.56 -8.19
C ARG A 170 2.41 -27.92 -8.59
#